data_AF-A0A838WNY8-F1
#
_entry.id   AF-A0A838WNY8-F1
#
_cell.length_a   1.000
_cell.length_b   1.000
_cell.length_c   1.000
_cell.angle_alpha   90.00
_cell.angle_beta   90.00
_cell.angle_gamma   90.00
#
_symmetry.space_group_name_H-M   'P 1'
#
loop_
_entity.id
_entity.type
_entity.pdbx_description
1 polymer ?
#
loop_
_entity_poly.entity_id
_entity_poly.type
_entity_poly.pdbx_seq_one_letter_code
_entity_poly.pdbx_strand_id
1 'polypeptide(L)'
;LRTQPAPYSGILGNGSPGLPTSVDKIMYTTEDADGKLTPVTGYVLEPTVPWRGEGPRPTLVIVRGTVGQGDHCAPSRNWPLDGQPDPVYTGRTVNLEGNYDMMFASQGVRVVVTDLIGMGTPGLHTYMNRKDQAHAMLDAARAARELVESRGGQFGKVAVYGHSQGGGASAAAAESQPDYAPDVNLVASYASTPPADLIKVQENIDGSDLSGVIGFAINGLKVRYPELGEIIEANVSPAGRDALEKVTNMCTNDIMREYDGVYTRAWINGDRTLGELANEYPAARNAIDEQFIGNGTPQVPVMIVSGRYDQNVAYDQAKVLARAWCAKGVPVVYRDDILPPLSTYNHVAQAVSGGAFGIPFVIDAFHGRMPAQPTVCTNFDGNLGSSAADLSSAVSSLPLSSGFVPGGVETGLSSGTQGSGRL
;
A
#
# COMPACT_ATOMS: atom_id res chain seq x y z
N LEU A 1 13.89 18.80 5.19
CA LEU A 1 12.49 18.48 5.62
C LEU A 1 11.74 19.70 6.18
N ARG A 2 10.40 19.76 6.05
CA ARG A 2 9.52 20.61 6.90
C ARG A 2 8.53 19.74 7.66
N THR A 3 8.22 20.09 8.91
CA THR A 3 7.33 19.32 9.77
C THR A 3 6.31 20.19 10.50
N GLN A 4 5.12 19.64 10.75
CA GLN A 4 4.08 20.26 11.57
C GLN A 4 3.45 19.18 12.47
N PRO A 5 3.41 19.36 13.81
CA PRO A 5 2.65 18.46 14.68
C PRO A 5 1.18 18.40 14.27
N ALA A 6 0.62 17.20 14.22
CA ALA A 6 -0.75 16.96 13.78
C ALA A 6 -1.44 15.99 14.75
N PRO A 7 -2.18 16.45 15.77
CA PRO A 7 -2.83 15.58 16.73
C PRO A 7 -3.71 14.52 16.05
N TYR A 8 -3.56 13.25 16.44
CA TYR A 8 -4.39 12.16 15.93
C TYR A 8 -5.65 12.03 16.77
N SER A 9 -6.82 12.25 16.16
CA SER A 9 -8.11 12.13 16.84
C SER A 9 -8.69 10.71 16.80
N GLY A 10 -8.14 9.83 15.95
CA GLY A 10 -8.61 8.45 15.79
C GLY A 10 -9.96 8.34 15.08
N ILE A 11 -10.30 7.12 14.63
CA ILE A 11 -11.61 6.82 14.04
C ILE A 11 -12.69 6.63 15.13
N LEU A 12 -12.30 6.26 16.34
CA LEU A 12 -13.21 6.08 17.49
C LEU A 12 -13.29 7.34 18.39
N GLY A 13 -12.78 8.48 17.95
CA GLY A 13 -12.72 9.72 18.73
C GLY A 13 -11.95 9.55 20.04
N ASN A 14 -12.54 10.02 21.16
CA ASN A 14 -11.93 10.01 22.50
C ASN A 14 -11.61 8.61 23.07
N GLY A 15 -12.01 7.53 22.39
CA GLY A 15 -11.66 6.14 22.76
C GLY A 15 -10.24 5.72 22.32
N SER A 16 -9.41 6.64 21.82
CA SER A 16 -8.08 6.30 21.30
C SER A 16 -7.14 5.77 22.41
N PRO A 17 -6.53 4.58 22.25
CA PRO A 17 -5.78 3.86 23.30
C PRO A 17 -4.41 4.46 23.65
N GLY A 18 -4.22 5.78 23.58
CA GLY A 18 -2.92 6.43 23.84
C GLY A 18 -1.85 6.08 22.80
N LEU A 19 -2.27 5.68 21.61
CA LEU A 19 -1.44 5.52 20.42
C LEU A 19 -1.88 6.58 19.41
N PRO A 20 -0.96 7.36 18.82
CA PRO A 20 0.51 7.42 18.94
C PRO A 20 1.04 8.44 19.97
N THR A 21 2.37 8.46 20.21
CA THR A 21 3.04 9.49 21.02
C THR A 21 3.07 10.83 20.31
N SER A 22 3.36 10.81 19.00
CA SER A 22 3.24 11.98 18.15
C SER A 22 2.85 11.57 16.73
N VAL A 23 2.20 12.48 16.03
CA VAL A 23 2.13 12.48 14.57
C VAL A 23 2.61 13.82 14.08
N ASP A 24 3.46 13.79 13.06
CA ASP A 24 3.99 14.97 12.40
C ASP A 24 3.61 14.88 10.92
N LYS A 25 2.86 15.85 10.41
CA LYS A 25 2.78 16.08 8.97
C LYS A 25 4.16 16.48 8.49
N ILE A 26 4.57 15.91 7.36
CA ILE A 26 5.86 16.18 6.74
C ILE A 26 5.65 16.72 5.33
N MET A 27 6.56 17.60 4.92
CA MET A 27 6.79 17.96 3.52
C MET A 27 8.28 17.72 3.24
N TYR A 28 8.56 16.84 2.30
CA TYR A 28 9.90 16.42 1.93
C TYR A 28 10.11 16.57 0.43
N THR A 29 11.36 16.49 0.02
CA THR A 29 11.74 16.57 -1.39
C THR A 29 12.00 15.16 -1.90
N THR A 30 11.48 14.85 -3.08
CA THR A 30 11.82 13.65 -3.83
C THR A 30 12.36 14.03 -5.21
N GLU A 31 12.98 13.08 -5.90
CA GLU A 31 13.27 13.21 -7.33
C GLU A 31 12.16 12.55 -8.13
N ASP A 32 11.61 13.24 -9.11
CA ASP A 32 10.63 12.65 -9.99
C ASP A 32 11.24 11.80 -11.13
N ALA A 33 10.38 11.21 -11.95
CA ALA A 33 10.78 10.34 -13.07
C ALA A 33 11.73 11.00 -14.08
N ASP A 34 11.73 12.34 -14.14
CA ASP A 34 12.54 13.17 -15.04
C ASP A 34 13.82 13.70 -14.37
N GLY A 35 14.08 13.32 -13.12
CA GLY A 35 15.26 13.77 -12.37
C GLY A 35 15.07 15.13 -11.67
N LYS A 36 13.86 15.67 -11.61
CA LYS A 36 13.58 16.98 -11.03
C LYS A 36 13.14 16.86 -9.56
N LEU A 37 13.71 17.72 -8.73
CA LEU A 37 13.32 17.83 -7.32
C LEU A 37 11.89 18.36 -7.19
N THR A 38 11.04 17.58 -6.51
CA THR A 38 9.60 17.82 -6.37
C THR A 38 9.18 17.68 -4.90
N PRO A 39 8.34 18.59 -4.36
CA PRO A 39 7.82 18.46 -3.01
C PRO A 39 6.74 17.38 -2.93
N VAL A 40 6.75 16.60 -1.85
CA VAL A 40 5.72 15.62 -1.50
C VAL A 40 5.35 15.79 -0.04
N THR A 41 4.09 15.57 0.30
CA THR A 41 3.60 15.59 1.68
C THR A 41 3.29 14.20 2.21
N GLY A 42 3.06 14.11 3.51
CA GLY A 42 2.74 12.87 4.19
C GLY A 42 2.69 13.09 5.69
N TYR A 43 2.80 12.00 6.44
CA TYR A 43 2.95 12.08 7.90
C TYR A 43 3.80 10.95 8.46
N VAL A 44 4.46 11.24 9.58
CA VAL A 44 5.20 10.28 10.39
C VAL A 44 4.45 10.09 11.70
N LEU A 45 4.19 8.84 12.05
CA LEU A 45 3.57 8.42 13.29
C LEU A 45 4.60 7.71 14.17
N GLU A 46 4.81 8.25 15.37
CA GLU A 46 5.70 7.68 16.37
C GLU A 46 4.92 6.88 17.43
N PRO A 47 5.14 5.57 17.55
CA PRO A 47 4.38 4.75 18.48
C PRO A 47 4.78 5.00 19.94
N THR A 48 3.77 4.96 20.82
CA THR A 48 3.96 4.91 22.29
C THR A 48 4.50 3.56 22.74
N VAL A 49 4.20 2.49 22.01
CA VAL A 49 4.71 1.15 22.31
C VAL A 49 6.21 1.10 22.04
N PRO A 50 7.03 0.60 23.00
CA PRO A 50 8.45 0.40 22.77
C PRO A 50 8.70 -0.73 21.77
N TRP A 51 9.69 -0.56 20.89
CA TRP A 51 10.19 -1.64 20.05
C TRP A 51 10.89 -2.69 20.91
N ARG A 52 10.60 -3.98 20.68
CA ARG A 52 11.16 -5.11 21.45
C ARG A 52 12.12 -5.99 20.67
N GLY A 53 12.35 -5.71 19.39
CA GLY A 53 13.38 -6.39 18.61
C GLY A 53 14.76 -5.81 18.83
N GLU A 54 15.74 -6.37 18.14
CA GLU A 54 17.12 -5.89 18.19
C GLU A 54 17.30 -4.57 17.44
N GLY A 55 18.23 -3.76 17.93
CA GLY A 55 18.61 -2.49 17.30
C GLY A 55 17.59 -1.36 17.44
N PRO A 56 17.78 -0.26 16.68
CA PRO A 56 16.86 0.87 16.69
C PRO A 56 15.45 0.52 16.20
N ARG A 57 14.46 1.29 16.64
CA ARG A 57 13.06 1.17 16.21
C ARG A 57 12.97 1.15 14.66
N PRO A 58 12.34 0.12 14.07
CA PRO A 58 12.14 0.04 12.62
C PRO A 58 11.08 1.02 12.14
N THR A 59 11.10 1.30 10.84
CA THR A 59 10.16 2.19 10.16
C THR A 59 9.48 1.46 9.00
N LEU A 60 8.15 1.50 8.96
CA LEU A 60 7.35 1.06 7.82
C LEU A 60 6.94 2.29 7.00
N VAL A 61 7.23 2.28 5.70
CA VAL A 61 6.61 3.23 4.77
C VAL A 61 5.38 2.57 4.15
N ILE A 62 4.25 3.27 4.20
CA ILE A 62 2.98 2.84 3.63
C ILE A 62 2.58 3.78 2.50
N VAL A 63 2.18 3.18 1.39
CA VAL A 63 1.36 3.84 0.37
C VAL A 63 -0.01 3.20 0.43
N ARG A 64 -1.07 4.04 0.50
CA ARG A 64 -2.47 3.60 0.47
C ARG A 64 -2.81 3.01 -0.90
N GLY A 65 -3.89 2.25 -0.98
CA GLY A 65 -4.61 2.04 -2.24
C GLY A 65 -5.04 3.36 -2.88
N THR A 66 -5.65 3.28 -4.07
CA THR A 66 -6.07 4.48 -4.82
C THR A 66 -7.04 5.32 -3.99
N VAL A 67 -6.65 6.56 -3.66
CA VAL A 67 -7.48 7.50 -2.90
C VAL A 67 -8.11 8.59 -3.77
N GLY A 68 -7.52 8.89 -4.93
CA GLY A 68 -7.96 9.93 -5.85
C GLY A 68 -6.82 10.59 -6.62
N GLN A 69 -7.15 11.63 -7.38
CA GLN A 69 -6.17 12.52 -8.01
C GLN A 69 -6.23 13.95 -7.47
N GLY A 70 -7.34 14.30 -6.80
CA GLY A 70 -7.53 15.61 -6.18
C GLY A 70 -6.66 15.81 -4.93
N ASP A 71 -6.27 17.06 -4.72
CA ASP A 71 -5.42 17.49 -3.61
C ASP A 71 -6.01 17.19 -2.22
N HIS A 72 -7.34 17.15 -2.12
CA HIS A 72 -8.08 16.84 -0.89
C HIS A 72 -8.28 15.32 -0.67
N CYS A 73 -7.85 14.49 -1.62
CA CYS A 73 -7.86 13.04 -1.52
C CYS A 73 -6.60 12.52 -0.82
N ALA A 74 -5.53 13.31 -0.82
CA ALA A 74 -4.22 13.00 -0.24
C ALA A 74 -4.36 12.39 1.17
N PRO A 75 -3.67 11.27 1.49
CA PRO A 75 -3.75 10.61 2.80
C PRO A 75 -3.56 11.56 3.99
N SER A 76 -2.63 12.52 3.92
CA SER A 76 -2.38 13.51 4.99
C SER A 76 -3.50 14.56 5.18
N ARG A 77 -4.42 14.63 4.22
CA ARG A 77 -5.61 15.51 4.20
C ARG A 77 -6.93 14.75 4.33
N ASN A 78 -6.86 13.44 4.51
CA ASN A 78 -8.00 12.53 4.40
C ASN A 78 -7.96 11.41 5.47
N TRP A 79 -7.34 11.71 6.60
CA TRP A 79 -7.16 10.83 7.76
C TRP A 79 -7.39 11.67 9.02
N PRO A 80 -7.87 11.13 10.17
CA PRO A 80 -8.23 11.93 11.36
C PRO A 80 -6.99 12.49 12.08
N LEU A 81 -6.33 13.44 11.42
CA LEU A 81 -5.16 14.21 11.80
C LEU A 81 -5.57 15.67 11.83
N ASP A 82 -5.22 16.37 12.91
CA ASP A 82 -5.40 17.83 12.99
C ASP A 82 -6.87 18.27 12.78
N GLY A 83 -7.80 17.53 13.40
CA GLY A 83 -9.24 17.82 13.34
C GLY A 83 -9.94 17.46 12.03
N GLN A 84 -9.25 16.79 11.09
CA GLN A 84 -9.88 16.27 9.88
C GLN A 84 -10.93 15.19 10.21
N PRO A 85 -12.04 15.15 9.47
CA PRO A 85 -13.08 14.15 9.69
C PRO A 85 -12.57 12.74 9.35
N ASP A 86 -13.09 11.74 10.04
CA ASP A 86 -12.70 10.36 9.81
C ASP A 86 -13.28 9.81 8.48
N PRO A 87 -12.66 8.78 7.89
CA PRO A 87 -13.11 8.20 6.62
C PRO A 87 -14.44 7.45 6.70
N VAL A 88 -14.89 7.01 7.89
CA VAL A 88 -16.22 6.40 8.05
C VAL A 88 -17.29 7.48 7.90
N TYR A 89 -17.13 8.59 8.62
CA TYR A 89 -18.06 9.72 8.59
C TYR A 89 -18.13 10.37 7.20
N THR A 90 -17.00 10.53 6.52
CA THR A 90 -16.95 11.10 5.15
C THR A 90 -17.32 10.11 4.05
N GLY A 91 -17.57 8.84 4.41
CA GLY A 91 -17.86 7.76 3.47
C GLY A 91 -16.66 7.29 2.65
N ARG A 92 -15.45 7.85 2.87
CA ARG A 92 -14.19 7.57 2.16
C ARG A 92 -13.55 6.26 2.62
N THR A 93 -14.28 5.17 2.48
CA THR A 93 -13.95 3.84 3.02
C THR A 93 -12.61 3.28 2.53
N VAL A 94 -12.15 3.64 1.32
CA VAL A 94 -10.82 3.25 0.81
C VAL A 94 -9.67 3.70 1.73
N ASN A 95 -9.85 4.79 2.50
CA ASN A 95 -8.85 5.24 3.46
C ASN A 95 -8.82 4.42 4.74
N LEU A 96 -9.77 3.50 4.98
CA LEU A 96 -9.76 2.65 6.18
C LEU A 96 -8.54 1.75 6.27
N GLU A 97 -7.77 1.60 5.20
CA GLU A 97 -6.40 1.05 5.25
C GLU A 97 -5.50 1.77 6.28
N GLY A 98 -5.82 3.00 6.70
CA GLY A 98 -5.12 3.68 7.80
C GLY A 98 -5.22 3.03 9.16
N ASN A 99 -6.11 2.05 9.32
CA ASN A 99 -6.04 1.18 10.49
C ASN A 99 -4.72 0.40 10.56
N TYR A 100 -4.04 0.14 9.44
CA TYR A 100 -2.72 -0.50 9.45
C TYR A 100 -1.64 0.33 10.13
N ASP A 101 -1.75 1.65 10.07
CA ASP A 101 -0.82 2.53 10.79
C ASP A 101 -0.85 2.20 12.28
N MET A 102 -2.05 2.04 12.84
CA MET A 102 -2.24 1.67 14.24
C MET A 102 -1.79 0.23 14.51
N MET A 103 -2.04 -0.70 13.59
CA MET A 103 -1.61 -2.09 13.77
C MET A 103 -0.09 -2.19 13.87
N PHE A 104 0.67 -1.54 12.98
CA PHE A 104 2.12 -1.51 13.06
C PHE A 104 2.63 -0.68 14.24
N ALA A 105 2.01 0.46 14.54
CA ALA A 105 2.34 1.26 15.71
C ALA A 105 2.15 0.48 17.02
N SER A 106 1.14 -0.39 17.10
CA SER A 106 0.90 -1.26 18.27
C SER A 106 2.01 -2.30 18.48
N GLN A 107 2.81 -2.59 17.45
CA GLN A 107 4.00 -3.45 17.51
C GLN A 107 5.29 -2.65 17.79
N GLY A 108 5.17 -1.34 18.06
CA GLY A 108 6.31 -0.47 18.30
C GLY A 108 7.05 -0.05 17.02
N VAL A 109 6.46 -0.24 15.84
CA VAL A 109 7.00 0.15 14.54
C VAL A 109 6.60 1.59 14.21
N ARG A 110 7.54 2.43 13.79
CA ARG A 110 7.25 3.77 13.27
C ARG A 110 6.56 3.65 11.92
N VAL A 111 5.51 4.43 11.68
CA VAL A 111 4.81 4.43 10.39
C VAL A 111 5.04 5.76 9.69
N VAL A 112 5.31 5.70 8.38
CA VAL A 112 5.39 6.85 7.50
C VAL A 112 4.40 6.63 6.38
N VAL A 113 3.50 7.58 6.15
CA VAL A 113 2.57 7.55 5.03
C VAL A 113 2.93 8.69 4.10
N THR A 114 3.13 8.39 2.82
CA THR A 114 3.39 9.39 1.78
C THR A 114 2.11 9.65 0.98
N ASP A 115 1.91 10.91 0.61
CA ASP A 115 0.83 11.30 -0.28
C ASP A 115 1.15 11.02 -1.75
N LEU A 116 2.39 10.67 -2.10
CA LEU A 116 2.90 10.59 -3.48
C LEU A 116 2.95 11.96 -4.18
N ILE A 117 3.67 12.00 -5.31
CA ILE A 117 3.85 13.22 -6.09
C ILE A 117 2.49 13.74 -6.61
N GLY A 118 2.26 15.04 -6.44
CA GLY A 118 1.10 15.72 -7.01
C GLY A 118 -0.22 15.50 -6.27
N MET A 119 -0.21 14.87 -5.09
CA MET A 119 -1.33 14.90 -4.14
C MET A 119 -0.94 15.69 -2.90
N GLY A 120 -1.73 16.71 -2.57
CA GLY A 120 -1.49 17.55 -1.39
C GLY A 120 -0.45 18.66 -1.62
N THR A 121 0.03 18.81 -2.85
CA THR A 121 1.05 19.77 -3.29
C THR A 121 0.71 20.29 -4.70
N PRO A 122 1.16 21.49 -5.09
CA PRO A 122 0.93 22.00 -6.45
C PRO A 122 1.38 21.01 -7.53
N GLY A 123 0.53 20.81 -8.54
CA GLY A 123 0.74 19.84 -9.61
C GLY A 123 -0.46 18.90 -9.74
N LEU A 124 -0.29 17.84 -10.51
CA LEU A 124 -1.29 16.79 -10.69
C LEU A 124 -0.69 15.46 -10.27
N HIS A 125 -1.45 14.64 -9.55
CA HIS A 125 -0.96 13.33 -9.13
C HIS A 125 -0.62 12.47 -10.34
N THR A 126 0.64 12.03 -10.41
CA THR A 126 1.20 11.19 -11.46
C THR A 126 0.85 9.72 -11.23
N TYR A 127 -0.46 9.47 -11.06
CA TYR A 127 -1.03 8.17 -10.73
C TYR A 127 -0.44 7.05 -11.60
N MET A 128 0.01 5.98 -10.94
CA MET A 128 0.66 4.81 -11.54
C MET A 128 2.01 5.05 -12.24
N ASN A 129 2.60 6.25 -12.18
CA ASN A 129 4.00 6.41 -12.61
C ASN A 129 4.93 5.62 -11.66
N ARG A 130 5.66 4.66 -12.22
CA ARG A 130 6.45 3.68 -11.46
C ARG A 130 7.58 4.33 -10.68
N LYS A 131 8.35 5.21 -11.32
CA LYS A 131 9.50 5.91 -10.69
C LYS A 131 9.03 6.90 -9.64
N ASP A 132 8.05 7.74 -9.96
CA ASP A 132 7.51 8.75 -9.03
C ASP A 132 7.05 8.12 -7.71
N GLN A 133 6.33 6.99 -7.79
CA GLN A 133 5.84 6.29 -6.60
C GLN A 133 6.98 5.63 -5.80
N ALA A 134 7.93 5.00 -6.49
CA ALA A 134 9.09 4.38 -5.86
C ALA A 134 9.95 5.40 -5.11
N HIS A 135 10.29 6.51 -5.77
CA HIS A 135 11.12 7.57 -5.23
C HIS A 135 10.43 8.25 -4.05
N ALA A 136 9.13 8.61 -4.19
CA ALA A 136 8.37 9.21 -3.11
C ALA A 136 8.36 8.31 -1.86
N MET A 137 8.22 7.00 -2.01
CA MET A 137 8.22 6.05 -0.88
C MET A 137 9.60 5.93 -0.22
N LEU A 138 10.68 5.84 -1.00
CA LEU A 138 12.05 5.73 -0.49
C LEU A 138 12.51 7.04 0.18
N ASP A 139 12.16 8.19 -0.38
CA ASP A 139 12.47 9.49 0.20
C ASP A 139 11.60 9.81 1.43
N ALA A 140 10.40 9.23 1.54
CA ALA A 140 9.64 9.29 2.78
C ALA A 140 10.39 8.60 3.93
N ALA A 141 11.09 7.50 3.66
CA ALA A 141 11.96 6.86 4.65
C ALA A 141 13.14 7.77 5.04
N ARG A 142 13.79 8.42 4.06
CA ARG A 142 14.87 9.40 4.31
C ARG A 142 14.38 10.61 5.11
N ALA A 143 13.18 11.11 4.82
CA ALA A 143 12.53 12.19 5.54
C ALA A 143 12.23 11.80 7.00
N ALA A 144 11.74 10.59 7.23
CA ALA A 144 11.53 10.08 8.58
C ALA A 144 12.86 9.91 9.33
N ARG A 145 13.93 9.49 8.64
CA ARG A 145 15.29 9.45 9.21
C ARG A 145 15.75 10.83 9.65
N GLU A 146 15.66 11.83 8.78
CA GLU A 146 16.00 13.23 9.09
C GLU A 146 15.21 13.73 10.32
N LEU A 147 13.91 13.46 10.38
CA LEU A 147 13.07 13.84 11.52
C LEU A 147 13.53 13.21 12.83
N VAL A 148 13.76 11.89 12.81
CA VAL A 148 14.13 11.11 14.01
C VAL A 148 15.50 11.53 14.53
N GLU A 149 16.48 11.64 13.64
CA GLU A 149 17.85 12.02 14.00
C GLU A 149 17.91 13.47 14.49
N SER A 150 17.12 14.39 13.92
CA SER A 150 17.01 15.77 14.41
C SER A 150 16.50 15.87 15.85
N ARG A 151 15.77 14.85 16.31
CA ARG A 151 15.25 14.71 17.69
C ARG A 151 16.17 13.86 18.58
N GLY A 152 17.37 13.52 18.12
CA GLY A 152 18.34 12.70 18.85
C GLY A 152 18.01 11.21 18.90
N GLY A 153 17.04 10.75 18.09
CA GLY A 153 16.69 9.34 17.97
C GLY A 153 17.61 8.57 17.04
N GLN A 154 17.54 7.24 17.10
CA GLN A 154 18.20 6.34 16.15
C GLN A 154 17.20 5.83 15.11
N PHE A 155 17.66 5.68 13.87
CA PHE A 155 16.85 5.17 12.77
C PHE A 155 17.21 3.72 12.42
N GLY A 156 16.20 2.85 12.39
CA GLY A 156 16.37 1.42 12.20
C GLY A 156 16.15 0.94 10.76
N LYS A 157 15.83 -0.36 10.64
CA LYS A 157 15.44 -1.03 9.41
C LYS A 157 14.18 -0.39 8.79
N VAL A 158 14.07 -0.46 7.47
CA VAL A 158 12.91 0.03 6.70
C VAL A 158 12.22 -1.14 6.00
N ALA A 159 10.89 -1.12 5.98
CA ALA A 159 10.11 -1.96 5.07
C ALA A 159 9.08 -1.11 4.33
N VAL A 160 8.64 -1.58 3.17
CA VAL A 160 7.60 -0.95 2.34
C VAL A 160 6.36 -1.83 2.28
N TYR A 161 5.18 -1.22 2.36
CA TYR A 161 3.90 -1.91 2.40
C TYR A 161 2.84 -1.15 1.59
N GLY A 162 2.02 -1.89 0.85
CA GLY A 162 0.80 -1.31 0.28
C GLY A 162 -0.12 -2.32 -0.40
N HIS A 163 -1.31 -1.84 -0.74
CA HIS A 163 -2.35 -2.58 -1.45
C HIS A 163 -2.77 -1.81 -2.71
N SER A 164 -3.14 -2.51 -3.79
CA SER A 164 -3.56 -1.91 -5.06
C SER A 164 -2.49 -0.93 -5.58
N GLN A 165 -2.80 0.36 -5.83
CA GLN A 165 -1.78 1.37 -6.15
C GLN A 165 -0.59 1.31 -5.18
N GLY A 166 -0.83 1.24 -3.88
CA GLY A 166 0.22 1.11 -2.87
C GLY A 166 1.01 -0.21 -2.97
N GLY A 167 0.38 -1.28 -3.44
CA GLY A 167 1.06 -2.53 -3.77
C GLY A 167 2.03 -2.34 -4.94
N GLY A 168 1.59 -1.63 -5.98
CA GLY A 168 2.45 -1.22 -7.09
C GLY A 168 3.60 -0.31 -6.64
N ALA A 169 3.33 0.68 -5.79
CA ALA A 169 4.35 1.56 -5.24
C ALA A 169 5.38 0.80 -4.38
N SER A 170 4.92 -0.11 -3.52
CA SER A 170 5.77 -0.98 -2.69
C SER A 170 6.66 -1.90 -3.53
N ALA A 171 6.11 -2.45 -4.62
CA ALA A 171 6.83 -3.28 -5.57
C ALA A 171 7.87 -2.47 -6.37
N ALA A 172 7.49 -1.28 -6.86
CA ALA A 172 8.36 -0.37 -7.58
C ALA A 172 9.50 0.18 -6.69
N ALA A 173 9.22 0.49 -5.43
CA ALA A 173 10.21 0.90 -4.44
C ALA A 173 11.25 -0.21 -4.20
N ALA A 174 10.80 -1.46 -4.08
CA ALA A 174 11.69 -2.61 -3.86
C ALA A 174 12.69 -2.80 -5.01
N GLU A 175 12.23 -2.68 -6.26
CA GLU A 175 13.12 -2.83 -7.42
C GLU A 175 13.99 -1.59 -7.69
N SER A 176 13.56 -0.40 -7.25
CA SER A 176 14.32 0.86 -7.44
C SER A 176 15.34 1.12 -6.34
N GLN A 177 15.14 0.55 -5.14
CA GLN A 177 15.98 0.83 -3.97
C GLN A 177 17.49 0.63 -4.19
N PRO A 178 17.97 -0.44 -4.86
CA PRO A 178 19.41 -0.66 -5.03
C PRO A 178 20.13 0.47 -5.76
N ASP A 179 19.47 1.07 -6.74
CA ASP A 179 20.06 2.11 -7.59
C ASP A 179 19.72 3.53 -7.08
N TYR A 180 18.48 3.76 -6.64
CA TYR A 180 17.99 5.08 -6.26
C TYR A 180 18.25 5.43 -4.78
N ALA A 181 18.10 4.45 -3.89
CA ALA A 181 18.20 4.66 -2.44
C ALA A 181 19.01 3.58 -1.73
N PRO A 182 20.28 3.34 -2.12
CA PRO A 182 21.13 2.34 -1.48
C PRO A 182 21.41 2.64 0.00
N ASP A 183 21.22 3.89 0.45
CA ASP A 183 21.36 4.32 1.85
C ASP A 183 20.13 3.98 2.72
N VAL A 184 19.00 3.58 2.11
CA VAL A 184 17.83 3.10 2.85
C VAL A 184 18.02 1.62 3.15
N ASN A 185 18.13 1.27 4.44
CA ASN A 185 18.24 -0.12 4.90
C ASN A 185 16.90 -0.86 4.76
N LEU A 186 16.49 -1.13 3.53
CA LEU A 186 15.28 -1.87 3.21
C LEU A 186 15.48 -3.35 3.56
N VAL A 187 14.53 -3.95 4.26
CA VAL A 187 14.60 -5.37 4.69
C VAL A 187 13.45 -6.24 4.17
N ALA A 188 12.36 -5.63 3.71
CA ALA A 188 11.24 -6.34 3.11
C ALA A 188 10.35 -5.39 2.30
N SER A 189 9.66 -5.98 1.32
CA SER A 189 8.54 -5.35 0.61
C SER A 189 7.31 -6.24 0.67
N TYR A 190 6.18 -5.67 1.06
CA TYR A 190 4.87 -6.31 0.94
C TYR A 190 4.04 -5.59 -0.13
N ALA A 191 3.63 -6.33 -1.15
CA ALA A 191 2.85 -5.84 -2.28
C ALA A 191 1.55 -6.66 -2.43
N SER A 192 0.44 -6.11 -1.95
CA SER A 192 -0.88 -6.71 -2.14
C SER A 192 -1.50 -6.22 -3.45
N THR A 193 -1.88 -7.17 -4.31
CA THR A 193 -2.46 -6.98 -5.65
C THR A 193 -1.78 -5.86 -6.45
N PRO A 194 -0.43 -5.93 -6.64
CA PRO A 194 0.29 -4.86 -7.32
C PRO A 194 -0.14 -4.78 -8.80
N PRO A 195 -0.58 -3.59 -9.28
CA PRO A 195 -0.78 -3.34 -10.69
C PRO A 195 0.60 -3.21 -11.36
N ALA A 196 1.11 -4.33 -11.85
CA ALA A 196 2.45 -4.46 -12.44
C ALA A 196 2.45 -4.30 -13.96
N ASP A 197 1.29 -4.49 -14.60
CA ASP A 197 1.07 -4.36 -16.05
C ASP A 197 -0.18 -3.50 -16.28
N LEU A 198 0.03 -2.23 -16.61
CA LEU A 198 -1.06 -1.26 -16.69
C LEU A 198 -2.06 -1.56 -17.83
N ILE A 199 -1.66 -2.29 -18.86
CA ILE A 199 -2.57 -2.67 -19.95
C ILE A 199 -3.56 -3.70 -19.47
N LYS A 200 -3.07 -4.74 -18.79
CA LYS A 200 -3.94 -5.77 -18.19
C LYS A 200 -4.87 -5.18 -17.14
N VAL A 201 -4.37 -4.22 -16.36
CA VAL A 201 -5.20 -3.51 -15.37
C VAL A 201 -6.28 -2.70 -16.08
N GLN A 202 -5.91 -1.93 -17.10
CA GLN A 202 -6.84 -1.13 -17.89
C GLN A 202 -7.94 -1.98 -18.53
N GLU A 203 -7.58 -3.08 -19.18
CA GLU A 203 -8.53 -4.02 -19.82
C GLU A 203 -9.53 -4.60 -18.79
N ASN A 204 -9.07 -4.86 -17.57
CA ASN A 204 -9.87 -5.51 -16.53
C ASN A 204 -10.84 -4.53 -15.84
N ILE A 205 -10.49 -3.25 -15.73
CA ILE A 205 -11.33 -2.22 -15.07
C ILE A 205 -12.15 -1.35 -16.01
N ASP A 206 -11.95 -1.44 -17.33
CA ASP A 206 -12.71 -0.66 -18.29
C ASP A 206 -14.21 -1.02 -18.24
N GLY A 207 -15.08 -0.04 -18.01
CA GLY A 207 -16.50 -0.27 -17.78
C GLY A 207 -16.89 -0.74 -16.37
N SER A 208 -15.94 -0.87 -15.45
CA SER A 208 -16.24 -1.13 -14.02
C SER A 208 -16.55 0.16 -13.25
N ASP A 209 -16.91 0.02 -11.98
CA ASP A 209 -17.00 1.15 -11.03
C ASP A 209 -15.65 1.85 -10.79
N LEU A 210 -14.52 1.25 -11.16
CA LEU A 210 -13.21 1.92 -11.13
C LEU A 210 -12.77 2.50 -12.48
N SER A 211 -13.58 2.49 -13.53
CA SER A 211 -13.16 2.99 -14.86
C SER A 211 -12.54 4.40 -14.83
N GLY A 212 -12.99 5.28 -13.92
CA GLY A 212 -12.43 6.61 -13.71
C GLY A 212 -10.94 6.65 -13.32
N VAL A 213 -10.37 5.58 -12.72
CA VAL A 213 -8.92 5.55 -12.43
C VAL A 213 -8.09 5.46 -13.70
N ILE A 214 -8.66 5.01 -14.83
CA ILE A 214 -8.00 5.07 -16.13
C ILE A 214 -7.76 6.53 -16.52
N GLY A 215 -8.72 7.42 -16.20
CA GLY A 215 -8.55 8.86 -16.37
C GLY A 215 -7.40 9.43 -15.52
N PHE A 216 -7.28 8.99 -14.26
CA PHE A 216 -6.13 9.36 -13.42
C PHE A 216 -4.79 8.94 -14.06
N ALA A 217 -4.71 7.73 -14.61
CA ALA A 217 -3.51 7.22 -15.27
C ALA A 217 -3.17 7.97 -16.56
N ILE A 218 -4.16 8.25 -17.42
CA ILE A 218 -3.99 9.06 -18.64
C ILE A 218 -3.44 10.44 -18.26
N ASN A 219 -4.05 11.10 -17.27
CA ASN A 219 -3.61 12.39 -16.78
C ASN A 219 -2.20 12.35 -16.19
N GLY A 220 -1.90 11.34 -15.37
CA GLY A 220 -0.59 11.18 -14.74
C GLY A 220 0.53 10.91 -15.74
N LEU A 221 0.27 10.08 -16.76
CA LEU A 221 1.20 9.86 -17.86
C LEU A 221 1.39 11.13 -18.69
N LYS A 222 0.33 11.86 -19.02
CA LYS A 222 0.43 13.13 -19.76
C LYS A 222 1.34 14.17 -19.09
N VAL A 223 1.45 14.15 -17.74
CA VAL A 223 2.35 15.04 -17.00
C VAL A 223 3.83 14.72 -17.27
N ARG A 224 4.17 13.46 -17.49
CA ARG A 224 5.57 12.97 -17.65
C ARG A 224 5.97 12.74 -19.11
N TYR A 225 5.00 12.45 -19.94
CA TYR A 225 5.16 12.12 -21.35
C TYR A 225 4.39 13.18 -22.16
N PRO A 226 4.96 14.40 -22.34
CA PRO A 226 4.26 15.51 -22.98
C PRO A 226 3.82 15.22 -24.42
N GLU A 227 4.49 14.29 -25.10
CA GLU A 227 4.11 13.78 -26.42
C GLU A 227 2.72 13.11 -26.43
N LEU A 228 2.23 12.63 -25.28
CA LEU A 228 0.85 12.15 -25.17
C LEU A 228 -0.18 13.27 -25.31
N GLY A 229 0.20 14.53 -25.04
CA GLY A 229 -0.68 15.68 -25.13
C GLY A 229 -1.30 15.81 -26.53
N GLU A 230 -0.49 15.79 -27.58
CA GLU A 230 -0.97 15.90 -28.96
C GLU A 230 -1.82 14.69 -29.37
N ILE A 231 -1.42 13.48 -28.94
CA ILE A 231 -2.16 12.24 -29.21
C ILE A 231 -3.54 12.29 -28.56
N ILE A 232 -3.62 12.70 -27.30
CA ILE A 232 -4.89 12.84 -26.56
C ILE A 232 -5.75 13.91 -27.22
N GLU A 233 -5.23 15.11 -27.49
CA GLU A 233 -6.04 16.19 -28.08
C GLU A 233 -6.62 15.81 -29.45
N ALA A 234 -5.87 15.06 -30.28
CA ALA A 234 -6.35 14.61 -31.58
C ALA A 234 -7.43 13.52 -31.51
N ASN A 235 -7.46 12.73 -30.43
CA ASN A 235 -8.29 11.53 -30.33
C ASN A 235 -9.38 11.60 -29.24
N VAL A 236 -9.37 12.59 -28.36
CA VAL A 236 -10.33 12.69 -27.25
C VAL A 236 -11.68 13.22 -27.72
N SER A 237 -12.76 12.57 -27.29
CA SER A 237 -14.13 13.04 -27.52
C SER A 237 -14.48 14.20 -26.57
N PRO A 238 -15.55 14.97 -26.81
CA PRO A 238 -16.01 15.97 -25.84
C PRO A 238 -16.29 15.38 -24.45
N ALA A 239 -16.86 14.18 -24.39
CA ALA A 239 -17.09 13.45 -23.15
C ALA A 239 -15.78 13.02 -22.48
N GLY A 240 -14.78 12.60 -23.26
CA GLY A 240 -13.45 12.27 -22.74
C GLY A 240 -12.72 13.49 -22.19
N ARG A 241 -12.85 14.64 -22.84
CA ARG A 241 -12.25 15.90 -22.36
C ARG A 241 -12.86 16.32 -21.02
N ASP A 242 -14.20 16.27 -20.91
CA ASP A 242 -14.92 16.52 -19.65
C ASP A 242 -14.51 15.51 -18.56
N ALA A 243 -14.39 14.23 -18.90
CA ALA A 243 -13.97 13.20 -17.95
C ALA A 243 -12.54 13.45 -17.43
N LEU A 244 -11.58 13.67 -18.33
CA LEU A 244 -10.18 13.93 -17.97
C LEU A 244 -10.01 15.21 -17.14
N GLU A 245 -10.86 16.23 -17.35
CA GLU A 245 -10.89 17.44 -16.52
C GLU A 245 -11.50 17.17 -15.13
N LYS A 246 -12.66 16.51 -15.06
CA LYS A 246 -13.34 16.23 -13.79
C LYS A 246 -12.51 15.37 -12.84
N VAL A 247 -11.89 14.31 -13.38
CA VAL A 247 -11.15 13.35 -12.55
C VAL A 247 -9.96 13.99 -11.84
N THR A 248 -9.41 15.12 -12.32
CA THR A 248 -8.29 15.80 -11.63
C THR A 248 -8.63 16.26 -10.21
N ASN A 249 -9.91 16.38 -9.88
CA ASN A 249 -10.38 16.80 -8.56
C ASN A 249 -11.32 15.77 -7.91
N MET A 250 -11.29 14.50 -8.35
CA MET A 250 -12.12 13.45 -7.77
C MET A 250 -11.33 12.52 -6.85
N CYS A 251 -12.00 12.03 -5.81
CA CYS A 251 -11.54 10.90 -5.02
C CYS A 251 -12.16 9.59 -5.53
N THR A 252 -11.67 8.44 -5.05
CA THR A 252 -12.12 7.12 -5.53
C THR A 252 -13.63 6.92 -5.43
N ASN A 253 -14.28 7.38 -4.37
CA ASN A 253 -15.74 7.27 -4.25
C ASN A 253 -16.51 8.12 -5.26
N ASP A 254 -15.93 9.22 -5.71
CA ASP A 254 -16.58 10.11 -6.68
C ASP A 254 -16.56 9.44 -8.06
N ILE A 255 -15.41 8.88 -8.46
CA ILE A 255 -15.31 8.14 -9.71
C ILE A 255 -16.16 6.86 -9.71
N MET A 256 -16.27 6.17 -8.56
CA MET A 256 -17.13 4.98 -8.41
C MET A 256 -18.60 5.28 -8.61
N ARG A 257 -19.01 6.54 -8.43
CA ARG A 257 -20.39 6.97 -8.63
C ARG A 257 -20.60 7.54 -10.03
N GLU A 258 -19.65 8.33 -10.52
CA GLU A 258 -19.76 9.05 -11.79
C GLU A 258 -19.52 8.13 -13.00
N TYR A 259 -18.62 7.15 -12.89
CA TYR A 259 -18.12 6.38 -14.03
C TYR A 259 -18.42 4.88 -13.96
N ASP A 260 -19.27 4.42 -13.05
CA ASP A 260 -19.75 3.04 -13.05
C ASP A 260 -20.44 2.68 -14.38
N GLY A 261 -20.00 1.58 -15.00
CA GLY A 261 -20.48 1.16 -16.32
C GLY A 261 -19.95 2.00 -17.51
N VAL A 262 -19.10 3.01 -17.28
CA VAL A 262 -18.57 3.86 -18.34
C VAL A 262 -17.31 3.25 -18.94
N TYR A 263 -17.33 2.99 -20.24
CA TYR A 263 -16.17 2.50 -20.99
C TYR A 263 -15.36 3.65 -21.58
N THR A 264 -14.03 3.54 -21.54
CA THR A 264 -13.08 4.51 -22.10
C THR A 264 -13.27 4.74 -23.59
N ARG A 265 -13.85 3.79 -24.34
CA ARG A 265 -14.23 3.99 -25.75
C ARG A 265 -15.16 5.21 -25.95
N ALA A 266 -15.96 5.58 -24.94
CA ALA A 266 -16.81 6.78 -24.99
C ALA A 266 -16.00 8.08 -24.88
N TRP A 267 -14.76 8.00 -24.37
CA TRP A 267 -13.83 9.11 -24.25
C TRP A 267 -12.97 9.32 -25.50
N ILE A 268 -13.06 8.42 -26.48
CA ILE A 268 -12.20 8.37 -27.67
C ILE A 268 -13.05 8.58 -28.93
N ASN A 269 -12.55 9.38 -29.87
CA ASN A 269 -13.15 9.56 -31.19
C ASN A 269 -12.92 8.31 -32.06
N GLY A 270 -13.96 7.88 -32.78
CA GLY A 270 -13.84 6.86 -33.83
C GLY A 270 -14.09 5.42 -33.42
N ASP A 271 -14.84 5.17 -32.34
CA ASP A 271 -15.25 3.82 -31.85
C ASP A 271 -14.06 2.84 -31.72
N ARG A 272 -13.10 3.23 -30.87
CA ARG A 272 -11.89 2.45 -30.57
C ARG A 272 -11.76 2.27 -29.06
N THR A 273 -11.18 1.16 -28.65
CA THR A 273 -10.73 0.94 -27.27
C THR A 273 -9.47 1.76 -26.97
N LEU A 274 -9.19 2.01 -25.69
CA LEU A 274 -7.96 2.68 -25.28
C LEU A 274 -6.70 1.88 -25.65
N GLY A 275 -6.76 0.55 -25.57
CA GLY A 275 -5.67 -0.34 -26.00
C GLY A 275 -5.39 -0.27 -27.50
N GLU A 276 -6.42 -0.26 -28.35
CA GLU A 276 -6.26 -0.06 -29.80
C GLU A 276 -5.61 1.29 -30.10
N LEU A 277 -6.11 2.37 -29.49
CA LEU A 277 -5.53 3.70 -29.64
C LEU A 277 -4.06 3.72 -29.20
N ALA A 278 -3.73 3.16 -28.03
CA ALA A 278 -2.36 3.15 -27.54
C ALA A 278 -1.40 2.39 -28.48
N ASN A 279 -1.87 1.31 -29.13
CA ASN A 279 -1.07 0.54 -30.07
C ASN A 279 -0.85 1.24 -31.43
N GLU A 280 -1.68 2.21 -31.81
CA GLU A 280 -1.47 3.04 -33.00
C GLU A 280 -0.29 4.02 -32.84
N TYR A 281 0.05 4.39 -31.61
CA TYR A 281 1.06 5.41 -31.31
C TYR A 281 2.21 4.82 -30.48
N PRO A 282 3.41 4.62 -31.06
CA PRO A 282 4.58 4.10 -30.34
C PRO A 282 4.94 4.88 -29.07
N ALA A 283 4.74 6.20 -29.06
CA ALA A 283 4.94 7.04 -27.88
C ALA A 283 3.99 6.67 -26.72
N ALA A 284 2.70 6.45 -27.00
CA ALA A 284 1.73 6.02 -26.00
C ALA A 284 2.08 4.64 -25.46
N ARG A 285 2.46 3.72 -26.35
CA ARG A 285 2.89 2.38 -25.97
C ARG A 285 4.12 2.41 -25.07
N ASN A 286 5.15 3.18 -25.43
CA ASN A 286 6.37 3.32 -24.63
C ASN A 286 6.09 3.92 -23.25
N ALA A 287 5.28 4.98 -23.17
CA ALA A 287 4.92 5.62 -21.91
C ALA A 287 4.23 4.64 -20.94
N ILE A 288 3.39 3.74 -21.46
CA ILE A 288 2.72 2.70 -20.68
C ILE A 288 3.70 1.58 -20.29
N ASP A 289 4.52 1.10 -21.24
CA ASP A 289 5.47 0.01 -21.02
C ASP A 289 6.57 0.38 -20.00
N GLU A 290 6.96 1.66 -19.89
CA GLU A 290 7.89 2.14 -18.86
C GLU A 290 7.37 1.98 -17.42
N GLN A 291 6.06 1.83 -17.25
CA GLN A 291 5.43 1.61 -15.95
C GLN A 291 5.43 0.15 -15.52
N PHE A 292 5.87 -0.77 -16.39
CA PHE A 292 5.94 -2.19 -16.06
C PHE A 292 6.85 -2.45 -14.86
N ILE A 293 6.31 -3.12 -13.85
CA ILE A 293 7.06 -3.55 -12.66
C ILE A 293 7.53 -4.98 -12.87
N GLY A 294 8.80 -5.27 -12.57
CA GLY A 294 9.38 -6.58 -12.79
C GLY A 294 10.63 -6.56 -13.66
N ASN A 295 10.97 -5.42 -14.27
CA ASN A 295 12.21 -5.23 -15.01
C ASN A 295 13.41 -5.06 -14.08
N GLY A 296 13.24 -4.43 -12.92
CA GLY A 296 14.28 -4.35 -11.90
C GLY A 296 14.42 -5.64 -11.10
N THR A 297 15.33 -5.63 -10.12
CA THR A 297 15.63 -6.80 -9.28
C THR A 297 15.74 -6.38 -7.81
N PRO A 298 14.66 -6.52 -7.02
CA PRO A 298 14.72 -6.30 -5.59
C PRO A 298 15.86 -7.07 -4.91
N GLN A 299 16.56 -6.43 -3.96
CA GLN A 299 17.63 -7.06 -3.18
C GLN A 299 17.17 -7.50 -1.79
N VAL A 300 15.86 -7.46 -1.55
CA VAL A 300 15.21 -7.83 -0.30
C VAL A 300 14.13 -8.87 -0.59
N PRO A 301 13.72 -9.68 0.39
CA PRO A 301 12.58 -10.55 0.20
C PRO A 301 11.30 -9.76 -0.06
N VAL A 302 10.45 -10.28 -0.93
CA VAL A 302 9.17 -9.65 -1.30
C VAL A 302 8.02 -10.62 -1.08
N MET A 303 6.97 -10.19 -0.39
CA MET A 303 5.71 -10.91 -0.36
C MET A 303 4.73 -10.29 -1.35
N ILE A 304 4.15 -11.15 -2.21
CA ILE A 304 3.10 -10.77 -3.15
C ILE A 304 1.84 -11.55 -2.80
N VAL A 305 0.73 -10.85 -2.61
CA VAL A 305 -0.59 -11.45 -2.39
C VAL A 305 -1.53 -11.03 -3.51
N SER A 306 -2.27 -11.95 -4.12
CA SER A 306 -3.32 -11.62 -5.10
C SER A 306 -4.50 -12.55 -5.00
N GLY A 307 -5.71 -12.01 -5.16
CA GLY A 307 -6.96 -12.75 -5.09
C GLY A 307 -7.43 -13.26 -6.43
N ARG A 308 -7.88 -14.52 -6.47
CA ARG A 308 -8.42 -15.16 -7.67
C ARG A 308 -9.68 -14.46 -8.20
N TYR A 309 -10.44 -13.86 -7.31
CA TYR A 309 -11.70 -13.18 -7.60
C TYR A 309 -11.54 -11.66 -7.65
N ASP A 310 -10.31 -11.14 -7.62
CA ASP A 310 -10.05 -9.71 -7.84
C ASP A 310 -10.45 -9.36 -9.28
N GLN A 311 -11.48 -8.53 -9.41
CA GLN A 311 -12.00 -8.05 -10.69
C GLN A 311 -11.33 -6.76 -11.15
N ASN A 312 -10.41 -6.20 -10.37
CA ASN A 312 -9.82 -4.90 -10.65
C ASN A 312 -8.39 -5.09 -11.15
N VAL A 313 -7.53 -5.71 -10.33
CA VAL A 313 -6.16 -6.03 -10.73
C VAL A 313 -6.11 -7.49 -11.15
N ALA A 314 -5.83 -7.74 -12.43
CA ALA A 314 -5.85 -9.08 -13.01
C ALA A 314 -4.95 -10.05 -12.23
N TYR A 315 -5.56 -11.09 -11.63
CA TYR A 315 -4.92 -12.08 -10.76
C TYR A 315 -3.60 -12.65 -11.29
N ASP A 316 -3.52 -12.94 -12.59
CA ASP A 316 -2.33 -13.55 -13.20
C ASP A 316 -1.13 -12.61 -13.27
N GLN A 317 -1.32 -11.28 -13.28
CA GLN A 317 -0.20 -10.35 -13.41
C GLN A 317 0.73 -10.40 -12.19
N ALA A 318 0.18 -10.58 -10.99
CA ALA A 318 0.95 -10.70 -9.76
C ALA A 318 1.79 -11.99 -9.77
N LYS A 319 1.28 -13.08 -10.36
CA LYS A 319 2.03 -14.33 -10.56
C LYS A 319 3.16 -14.17 -11.57
N VAL A 320 2.90 -13.44 -12.66
CA VAL A 320 3.93 -13.13 -13.67
C VAL A 320 5.08 -12.34 -13.02
N LEU A 321 4.75 -11.30 -12.25
CA LEU A 321 5.74 -10.54 -11.48
C LEU A 321 6.54 -11.43 -10.52
N ALA A 322 5.84 -12.25 -9.72
CA ALA A 322 6.47 -13.14 -8.75
C ALA A 322 7.45 -14.13 -9.40
N ARG A 323 7.04 -14.74 -10.53
CA ARG A 323 7.90 -15.64 -11.31
C ARG A 323 9.09 -14.91 -11.93
N ALA A 324 8.88 -13.72 -12.48
CA ALA A 324 9.95 -12.91 -13.09
C ALA A 324 11.04 -12.55 -12.07
N TRP A 325 10.66 -12.15 -10.86
CA TRP A 325 11.60 -11.86 -9.78
C TRP A 325 12.27 -13.13 -9.23
N CYS A 326 11.55 -14.23 -9.07
CA CYS A 326 12.17 -15.49 -8.67
C CYS A 326 13.18 -16.02 -9.68
N ALA A 327 12.93 -15.86 -10.98
CA ALA A 327 13.90 -16.21 -12.03
C ALA A 327 15.19 -15.38 -11.93
N LYS A 328 15.15 -14.21 -11.27
CA LYS A 328 16.30 -13.34 -10.99
C LYS A 328 16.94 -13.61 -9.63
N GLY A 329 16.48 -14.63 -8.89
CA GLY A 329 17.02 -15.01 -7.58
C GLY A 329 16.45 -14.22 -6.39
N VAL A 330 15.42 -13.40 -6.61
CA VAL A 330 14.75 -12.65 -5.53
C VAL A 330 14.00 -13.63 -4.62
N PRO A 331 14.12 -13.54 -3.29
CA PRO A 331 13.31 -14.35 -2.37
C PRO A 331 11.85 -13.86 -2.38
N VAL A 332 10.99 -14.46 -3.22
CA VAL A 332 9.56 -14.09 -3.30
C VAL A 332 8.69 -15.06 -2.52
N VAL A 333 7.84 -14.55 -1.64
CA VAL A 333 6.74 -15.31 -1.03
C VAL A 333 5.45 -14.94 -1.74
N TYR A 334 4.95 -15.82 -2.61
CA TYR A 334 3.66 -15.61 -3.28
C TYR A 334 2.54 -16.34 -2.51
N ARG A 335 1.42 -15.65 -2.31
CA ARG A 335 0.20 -16.22 -1.70
C ARG A 335 -1.02 -15.82 -2.51
N ASP A 336 -1.94 -16.77 -2.68
CA ASP A 336 -3.30 -16.41 -3.06
C ASP A 336 -4.02 -15.82 -1.84
N ASP A 337 -4.85 -14.80 -2.10
CA ASP A 337 -5.84 -14.39 -1.12
C ASP A 337 -6.87 -15.51 -0.87
N ILE A 338 -7.37 -15.59 0.36
CA ILE A 338 -8.21 -16.68 0.84
C ILE A 338 -9.71 -16.40 0.74
N LEU A 339 -10.10 -15.20 0.30
CA LEU A 339 -11.51 -14.84 0.28
C LEU A 339 -12.28 -15.61 -0.80
N PRO A 340 -13.52 -16.04 -0.51
CA PRO A 340 -14.43 -16.56 -1.53
C PRO A 340 -14.86 -15.44 -2.50
N PRO A 341 -15.60 -15.74 -3.57
CA PRO A 341 -16.22 -14.70 -4.41
C PRO A 341 -17.14 -13.80 -3.58
N LEU A 342 -16.91 -12.49 -3.64
CA LEU A 342 -17.64 -11.41 -2.98
C LEU A 342 -18.11 -10.35 -3.98
N SER A 343 -18.26 -10.70 -5.27
CA SER A 343 -18.56 -9.76 -6.35
C SER A 343 -17.45 -8.70 -6.51
N THR A 344 -17.80 -7.46 -6.88
CA THR A 344 -16.85 -6.34 -7.06
C THR A 344 -16.07 -5.96 -5.78
N TYR A 345 -16.47 -6.47 -4.61
CA TYR A 345 -15.81 -6.15 -3.34
C TYR A 345 -14.52 -6.93 -3.08
N ASN A 346 -14.20 -7.98 -3.87
CA ASN A 346 -13.02 -8.81 -3.63
C ASN A 346 -11.72 -8.01 -3.57
N HIS A 347 -11.56 -7.01 -4.46
CA HIS A 347 -10.37 -6.18 -4.51
C HIS A 347 -10.15 -5.42 -3.20
N VAL A 348 -11.14 -4.65 -2.76
CA VAL A 348 -11.05 -3.85 -1.51
C VAL A 348 -11.00 -4.75 -0.27
N ALA A 349 -11.72 -5.87 -0.26
CA ALA A 349 -11.67 -6.81 0.86
C ALA A 349 -10.28 -7.44 1.03
N GLN A 350 -9.53 -7.62 -0.08
CA GLN A 350 -8.16 -8.12 -0.04
C GLN A 350 -7.21 -7.17 0.70
N ALA A 351 -7.51 -5.86 0.76
CA ALA A 351 -6.75 -4.95 1.59
C ALA A 351 -6.72 -5.46 3.04
N VAL A 352 -7.83 -6.03 3.54
CA VAL A 352 -8.01 -6.62 4.88
C VAL A 352 -7.42 -8.03 4.99
N SER A 353 -7.88 -8.97 4.18
CA SER A 353 -7.45 -10.37 4.28
C SER A 353 -5.97 -10.55 3.96
N GLY A 354 -5.43 -9.78 3.01
CA GLY A 354 -3.99 -9.77 2.71
C GLY A 354 -3.14 -9.34 3.92
N GLY A 355 -3.65 -8.40 4.73
CA GLY A 355 -2.98 -7.93 5.95
C GLY A 355 -2.68 -9.06 6.94
N ALA A 356 -3.49 -10.12 6.98
CA ALA A 356 -3.24 -11.30 7.81
C ALA A 356 -1.93 -12.04 7.44
N PHE A 357 -1.45 -11.88 6.21
CA PHE A 357 -0.17 -12.43 5.74
C PHE A 357 0.94 -11.37 5.75
N GLY A 358 0.63 -10.15 5.28
CA GLY A 358 1.61 -9.10 5.11
C GLY A 358 2.16 -8.54 6.42
N ILE A 359 1.31 -8.39 7.43
CA ILE A 359 1.73 -7.88 8.74
C ILE A 359 2.77 -8.79 9.40
N PRO A 360 2.52 -10.10 9.61
CA PRO A 360 3.54 -10.97 10.21
C PRO A 360 4.81 -11.04 9.36
N PHE A 361 4.71 -11.08 8.04
CA PHE A 361 5.88 -11.06 7.14
C PHE A 361 6.79 -9.84 7.36
N VAL A 362 6.20 -8.63 7.42
CA VAL A 362 6.96 -7.39 7.66
C VAL A 362 7.53 -7.35 9.08
N ILE A 363 6.76 -7.77 10.08
CA ILE A 363 7.23 -7.82 11.48
C ILE A 363 8.41 -8.80 11.62
N ASP A 364 8.33 -9.98 11.00
CA ASP A 364 9.42 -10.94 10.99
C ASP A 364 10.67 -10.39 10.31
N ALA A 365 10.53 -9.62 9.23
CA ALA A 365 11.67 -8.92 8.60
C ALA A 365 12.38 -7.96 9.56
N PHE A 366 11.62 -7.18 10.32
CA PHE A 366 12.20 -6.30 11.33
C PHE A 366 12.93 -7.07 12.43
N HIS A 367 12.41 -8.25 12.82
CA HIS A 367 13.09 -9.16 13.74
C HIS A 367 14.23 -9.98 13.11
N GLY A 368 14.49 -9.86 11.81
CA GLY A 368 15.51 -10.66 11.11
C GLY A 368 15.13 -12.13 10.93
N ARG A 369 13.83 -12.46 11.01
CA ARG A 369 13.28 -13.81 10.88
C ARG A 369 12.72 -14.06 9.47
N MET A 370 13.53 -13.81 8.44
CA MET A 370 13.05 -14.01 7.07
C MET A 370 12.95 -15.50 6.68
N PRO A 371 11.97 -15.85 5.83
CA PRO A 371 11.82 -17.23 5.38
C PRO A 371 13.09 -17.74 4.70
N ALA A 372 13.56 -18.92 5.09
CA ALA A 372 14.70 -19.58 4.45
C ALA A 372 14.28 -20.30 3.16
N GLN A 373 15.20 -20.49 2.21
CA GLN A 373 15.02 -21.48 1.14
C GLN A 373 14.71 -22.86 1.79
N PRO A 374 13.69 -23.63 1.36
CA PRO A 374 12.92 -23.58 0.11
C PRO A 374 11.53 -22.90 0.21
N THR A 375 11.27 -22.10 1.26
CA THR A 375 9.94 -21.50 1.50
C THR A 375 9.62 -20.27 0.63
N VAL A 376 10.57 -19.89 -0.23
CA VAL A 376 10.45 -18.80 -1.21
C VAL A 376 10.44 -19.38 -2.62
N CYS A 377 9.88 -18.62 -3.56
CA CYS A 377 9.70 -18.99 -4.96
C CYS A 377 8.84 -20.24 -5.18
N THR A 378 7.82 -20.40 -4.35
CA THR A 378 6.83 -21.49 -4.41
C THR A 378 5.41 -20.94 -4.55
N ASN A 379 4.44 -21.82 -4.81
CA ASN A 379 2.99 -21.53 -4.76
C ASN A 379 2.41 -20.64 -5.89
N PHE A 380 3.12 -20.47 -7.00
CA PHE A 380 2.63 -19.64 -8.13
C PHE A 380 1.39 -20.20 -8.83
N ASP A 381 1.17 -21.51 -8.76
CA ASP A 381 0.00 -22.17 -9.36
C ASP A 381 -1.20 -22.21 -8.41
N GLY A 382 -1.05 -21.59 -7.24
CA GLY A 382 -2.10 -21.31 -6.28
C GLY A 382 -2.25 -22.35 -5.17
N ASN A 383 -2.96 -21.94 -4.11
CA ASN A 383 -3.21 -22.72 -2.90
C ASN A 383 -4.25 -23.85 -3.14
N LEU A 384 -4.05 -24.75 -4.10
CA LEU A 384 -4.91 -25.93 -4.26
C LEU A 384 -4.61 -27.03 -3.21
N GLY A 385 -3.66 -26.80 -2.29
CA GLY A 385 -3.28 -27.77 -1.25
C GLY A 385 -2.70 -27.17 0.05
N SER A 386 -2.68 -25.84 0.21
CA SER A 386 -2.11 -25.19 1.39
C SER A 386 -3.15 -25.20 2.52
N SER A 387 -3.13 -26.25 3.34
CA SER A 387 -3.99 -26.36 4.52
C SER A 387 -3.81 -25.15 5.46
N ALA A 388 -4.80 -24.88 6.31
CA ALA A 388 -4.71 -23.93 7.41
C ALA A 388 -3.49 -24.14 8.34
N ALA A 389 -2.72 -25.22 8.19
CA ALA A 389 -1.45 -25.43 8.87
C ALA A 389 -0.32 -24.47 8.42
N ASP A 390 -0.42 -23.86 7.23
CA ASP A 390 0.53 -22.81 6.79
C ASP A 390 0.34 -21.48 7.54
N LEU A 391 -0.78 -21.32 8.26
CA LEU A 391 -1.01 -20.17 9.15
C LEU A 391 -0.32 -20.35 10.51
N SER A 392 0.04 -21.57 10.92
CA SER A 392 0.47 -21.84 12.31
C SER A 392 1.99 -21.85 12.51
N SER A 393 2.78 -22.05 11.45
CA SER A 393 4.24 -22.17 11.56
C SER A 393 4.97 -20.83 11.72
N ALA A 394 4.30 -19.69 11.50
CA ALA A 394 4.87 -18.34 11.70
C ALA A 394 4.23 -17.55 12.87
N VAL A 395 3.16 -18.04 13.50
CA VAL A 395 2.39 -17.27 14.51
C VAL A 395 2.65 -17.73 15.95
N SER A 396 3.49 -18.73 16.16
CA SER A 396 3.83 -19.23 17.50
C SER A 396 5.10 -18.62 18.08
N SER A 397 5.17 -17.29 18.22
CA SER A 397 6.14 -16.67 19.14
C SER A 397 5.70 -15.28 19.62
N LEU A 398 4.48 -15.18 20.14
CA LEU A 398 4.20 -14.22 21.20
C LEU A 398 4.47 -14.94 22.53
N PRO A 399 5.43 -14.50 23.36
CA PRO A 399 5.50 -15.01 24.71
C PRO A 399 4.28 -14.46 25.46
N LEU A 400 3.23 -15.28 25.56
CA LEU A 400 2.31 -15.17 26.68
C LEU A 400 3.10 -15.58 27.92
N SER A 401 3.83 -14.63 28.51
CA SER A 401 4.38 -14.81 29.85
C SER A 401 3.21 -14.81 30.83
N SER A 402 2.69 -16.00 31.12
CA SER A 402 1.91 -16.30 32.31
C SER A 402 2.72 -15.94 33.54
N GLY A 403 2.24 -14.98 34.35
CA GLY A 403 2.96 -14.55 35.54
C GLY A 403 2.25 -13.51 36.39
N PHE A 404 0.94 -13.64 36.60
CA PHE A 404 0.25 -12.96 37.70
C PHE A 404 -0.79 -13.89 38.32
N VAL A 405 -0.35 -14.68 39.29
CA VAL A 405 -1.22 -15.22 40.34
C VAL A 405 -0.68 -14.62 41.64
N PRO A 406 -1.39 -13.70 42.31
CA PRO A 406 -1.08 -13.35 43.68
C PRO A 406 -1.42 -14.58 44.54
N GLY A 407 -0.40 -15.18 45.16
CA GLY A 407 -0.57 -16.27 46.10
C GLY A 407 -1.44 -15.84 47.28
N GLY A 408 -2.59 -16.49 47.42
CA GLY A 408 -3.42 -16.45 48.61
C GLY A 408 -2.73 -17.18 49.76
N VAL A 409 -2.73 -16.52 50.92
CA VAL A 409 -2.18 -17.01 52.18
C VAL A 409 -2.92 -18.28 52.63
N GLU A 410 -2.16 -19.34 52.91
CA GLU A 410 -2.60 -20.49 53.68
C GLU A 410 -3.00 -20.07 55.10
N THR A 411 -4.21 -20.42 55.52
CA THR A 411 -4.45 -20.87 56.89
C THR A 411 -5.41 -22.05 56.85
N GLY A 412 -4.94 -23.20 57.33
CA GLY A 412 -5.69 -24.46 57.31
C GLY A 412 -6.85 -24.52 58.29
N LEU A 413 -7.73 -25.50 58.07
CA LEU A 413 -8.07 -26.57 59.02
C LEU A 413 -9.34 -27.32 58.55
N SER A 414 -9.17 -28.65 58.51
CA SER A 414 -10.14 -29.65 58.99
C SER A 414 -11.42 -29.98 58.18
N SER A 415 -11.37 -31.21 57.63
CA SER A 415 -12.35 -32.32 57.77
C SER A 415 -13.83 -32.16 57.37
N GLY A 416 -14.27 -33.12 56.53
CA GLY A 416 -15.68 -33.52 56.32
C GLY A 416 -16.30 -32.82 55.11
N THR A 417 -17.01 -33.47 54.18
CA THR A 417 -17.72 -34.74 54.19
C THR A 417 -18.07 -35.08 52.74
N GLN A 418 -18.17 -36.37 52.42
CA GLN A 418 -18.67 -36.89 51.15
C GLN A 418 -20.11 -36.41 50.85
N GLY A 419 -20.45 -36.27 49.56
CA GLY A 419 -21.84 -36.27 49.10
C GLY A 419 -22.02 -35.88 47.63
N SER A 420 -22.40 -36.87 46.81
CA SER A 420 -23.27 -36.83 45.61
C SER A 420 -23.48 -35.48 44.89
N GLY A 421 -23.31 -35.33 43.57
CA GLY A 421 -23.86 -36.17 42.49
C GLY A 421 -25.03 -35.46 41.81
N ARG A 422 -24.92 -35.26 40.47
CA ARG A 422 -25.92 -34.73 39.49
C ARG A 422 -26.23 -33.22 39.63
N LEU A 423 -26.35 -32.43 38.58
CA LEU A 423 -26.63 -32.62 37.14
C LEU A 423 -25.68 -31.77 36.29
#